data_AF-A0A6L3VBI6-F1
#
_entry.id   AF-A0A6L3VBI6-F1
#
_cell.length_a   1.000
_cell.length_b   1.000
_cell.length_c   1.000
_cell.angle_alpha   90.00
_cell.angle_beta   90.00
_cell.angle_gamma   90.00
#
_symmetry.space_group_name_H-M   'P 1'
#
loop_
_entity.id
_entity.type
_entity.pdbx_description
1 polymer ?
#
loop_
_entity_poly.entity_id
_entity_poly.type
_entity_poly.pdbx_seq_one_letter_code
_entity_poly.pdbx_strand_id
1 'polypeptide(L)'
;MESFEQVSSQYTPMIHKIISSLNIYTNKDEFFQIGLIGLWEAHQRFDPEKGNFMNYAYTFIKGRLLTEMNQSNRHTDRAVIVKEEFWEYIEDELSFCPLEEDILLAYCQAGGLTEQQTKWVLYTFLKSFTVKEIAAMEQVSLSAVKNWRAAAKKKFKKAREENQIF
;
A
#
# COMPACT_ATOMS: atom_id res chain seq x y z
N MET A 1 -34.02 -27.69 -22.86
CA MET A 1 -33.23 -27.27 -21.69
C MET A 1 -33.53 -25.80 -21.51
N GLU A 2 -34.20 -25.42 -20.41
CA GLU A 2 -34.39 -23.99 -20.12
C GLU A 2 -33.01 -23.35 -20.00
N SER A 3 -32.80 -22.20 -20.65
CA SER A 3 -31.54 -21.48 -20.51
C SER A 3 -31.42 -21.01 -19.07
N PHE A 4 -30.24 -21.11 -18.47
CA PHE A 4 -30.00 -20.60 -17.12
C PHE A 4 -30.39 -19.13 -16.98
N GLU A 5 -30.33 -18.35 -18.07
CA GLU A 5 -30.79 -16.96 -18.12
C GLU A 5 -32.28 -16.80 -17.76
N GLN A 6 -33.12 -17.75 -18.18
CA GLN A 6 -34.55 -17.76 -17.89
C GLN A 6 -34.80 -18.07 -16.41
N VAL A 7 -34.06 -19.06 -15.88
CA VAL A 7 -34.08 -19.42 -14.46
C VAL A 7 -33.56 -18.25 -13.60
N SER A 8 -32.47 -17.60 -13.99
CA SER A 8 -31.94 -16.45 -13.24
C SER A 8 -32.92 -15.28 -13.22
N SER A 9 -33.62 -15.01 -14.33
CA SER A 9 -34.63 -13.95 -14.36
C SER A 9 -35.81 -14.26 -13.44
N GLN A 10 -36.26 -15.52 -13.38
CA GLN A 10 -37.38 -15.93 -12.52
C GLN A 10 -37.06 -15.84 -11.02
N TYR A 11 -35.83 -16.19 -10.63
CA TYR A 11 -35.42 -16.27 -9.22
C TYR A 11 -34.70 -15.01 -8.70
N THR A 12 -34.42 -14.03 -9.57
CA THR A 12 -33.85 -12.72 -9.18
C THR A 12 -34.61 -12.03 -8.04
N PRO A 13 -35.96 -11.93 -8.03
CA PRO A 13 -36.70 -11.35 -6.92
C PRO A 13 -36.49 -12.08 -5.59
N MET A 14 -36.31 -13.40 -5.65
CA MET A 14 -36.02 -14.22 -4.46
C MET A 14 -34.65 -13.88 -3.87
N ILE A 15 -33.63 -13.71 -4.71
CA ILE A 15 -32.28 -13.32 -4.26
C ILE A 15 -32.32 -11.96 -3.58
N HIS A 16 -32.97 -10.95 -4.19
CA HIS A 16 -33.12 -9.63 -3.56
C HIS A 16 -33.86 -9.71 -2.22
N LYS A 17 -34.90 -10.54 -2.12
CA LYS A 17 -35.61 -10.75 -0.86
C LYS A 17 -34.71 -11.37 0.20
N ILE A 18 -33.89 -12.37 -0.15
CA ILE A 18 -32.93 -12.96 0.79
C ILE A 18 -31.92 -11.92 1.26
N ILE A 19 -31.34 -11.13 0.35
CA ILE A 19 -30.38 -10.05 0.68
C ILE A 19 -31.00 -9.05 1.66
N SER A 20 -32.23 -8.60 1.40
CA SER A 20 -32.95 -7.71 2.32
C SER A 20 -33.23 -8.37 3.67
N SER A 21 -33.58 -9.66 3.70
CA SER A 21 -33.87 -10.39 4.94
C SER A 21 -32.64 -10.60 5.82
N LEU A 22 -31.45 -10.60 5.22
CA LEU A 22 -30.16 -10.70 5.90
C LEU A 22 -29.61 -9.34 6.32
N ASN A 23 -30.36 -8.23 6.13
CA ASN A 23 -29.92 -6.87 6.44
C ASN A 23 -28.60 -6.48 5.77
N ILE A 24 -28.37 -6.95 4.54
CA ILE A 24 -27.18 -6.61 3.76
C ILE A 24 -27.42 -5.25 3.08
N TYR A 25 -26.83 -4.20 3.66
CA TYR A 25 -26.98 -2.82 3.17
C TYR A 25 -25.81 -2.33 2.32
N THR A 26 -24.64 -2.95 2.46
CA THR A 26 -23.39 -2.63 1.75
C THR A 26 -23.08 -3.70 0.71
N ASN A 27 -22.40 -3.34 -0.38
CA ASN A 27 -21.99 -4.26 -1.47
C ASN A 27 -23.14 -5.12 -2.02
N LYS A 28 -24.35 -4.54 -2.13
CA LYS A 28 -25.56 -5.27 -2.55
C LYS A 28 -25.39 -5.97 -3.90
N ASP A 29 -24.69 -5.33 -4.84
CA ASP A 29 -24.43 -5.89 -6.17
C ASP A 29 -23.53 -7.13 -6.10
N GLU A 30 -22.52 -7.12 -5.24
CA GLU A 30 -21.62 -8.26 -5.01
C GLU A 30 -22.38 -9.44 -4.39
N PHE A 31 -23.17 -9.18 -3.35
CA PHE A 31 -24.03 -10.21 -2.74
C PHE A 31 -25.09 -10.71 -3.71
N PHE A 32 -25.58 -9.88 -4.63
CA PHE A 32 -26.47 -10.32 -5.69
C PHE A 32 -25.80 -11.30 -6.65
N GLN A 33 -24.57 -11.01 -7.08
CA GLN A 33 -23.78 -11.94 -7.91
C GLN A 33 -23.49 -13.26 -7.19
N ILE A 34 -23.12 -13.21 -5.92
CA ILE A 34 -22.96 -14.41 -5.07
C ILE A 34 -24.26 -15.21 -5.03
N GLY A 35 -25.40 -14.54 -4.91
CA GLY A 35 -26.72 -15.17 -4.96
C GLY A 35 -27.01 -15.88 -6.29
N LEU A 36 -26.63 -15.27 -7.42
CA LEU A 36 -26.76 -15.87 -8.75
C LEU A 36 -25.83 -17.09 -8.92
N ILE A 37 -24.60 -17.01 -8.42
CA ILE A 37 -23.67 -18.15 -8.40
C ILE A 37 -24.26 -19.29 -7.55
N GLY A 38 -24.79 -18.96 -6.37
CA GLY A 38 -25.47 -19.93 -5.52
C GLY A 38 -26.68 -20.58 -6.19
N LEU A 39 -27.46 -19.81 -6.95
CA LEU A 39 -28.58 -20.33 -7.74
C LEU A 39 -28.09 -21.30 -8.84
N TRP A 40 -27.01 -20.97 -9.53
CA TRP A 40 -26.41 -21.82 -10.55
C TRP A 40 -25.89 -23.15 -9.99
N GLU A 41 -25.19 -23.09 -8.85
CA GLU A 41 -24.73 -24.28 -8.13
C GLU A 41 -25.90 -25.15 -7.67
N ALA A 42 -26.96 -24.53 -7.12
CA ALA A 42 -28.16 -25.23 -6.71
C ALA A 42 -28.85 -25.90 -7.90
N HIS A 43 -28.96 -25.22 -9.04
CA HIS A 43 -29.55 -25.76 -10.26
C HIS A 43 -28.82 -27.02 -10.77
N GLN A 44 -27.49 -27.06 -10.68
CA GLN A 44 -26.71 -28.23 -11.09
C GLN A 44 -26.76 -29.40 -10.11
N ARG A 45 -26.88 -29.13 -8.82
CA ARG A 45 -26.82 -30.15 -7.76
C ARG A 45 -28.20 -30.63 -7.31
N PHE A 46 -29.26 -30.02 -7.83
CA PHE A 46 -30.60 -30.35 -7.44
C PHE A 46 -30.99 -31.76 -7.91
N ASP A 47 -31.62 -32.48 -7.00
CA ASP A 47 -32.13 -33.82 -7.20
C ASP A 47 -33.66 -33.77 -7.06
N PRO A 48 -34.43 -33.98 -8.14
CA PRO A 48 -35.89 -33.91 -8.12
C PRO A 48 -36.55 -34.84 -7.09
N GLU A 49 -35.90 -35.96 -6.75
CA GLU A 49 -36.41 -36.93 -5.76
C GLU A 49 -36.36 -36.38 -4.33
N LYS A 50 -35.59 -35.31 -4.08
CA LYS A 50 -35.40 -34.73 -2.74
C LYS A 50 -36.34 -33.57 -2.41
N GLY A 51 -37.23 -33.19 -3.33
CA GLY A 51 -38.30 -32.23 -3.07
C GLY A 51 -38.38 -31.07 -4.08
N ASN A 52 -38.85 -29.90 -3.63
CA ASN A 52 -39.09 -28.75 -4.51
C ASN A 52 -37.82 -27.89 -4.69
N PHE A 53 -37.46 -27.60 -5.94
CA PHE A 53 -36.31 -26.78 -6.30
C PHE A 53 -36.31 -25.40 -5.67
N MET A 54 -37.46 -24.72 -5.56
CA MET A 54 -37.57 -23.39 -4.96
C MET A 54 -37.11 -23.37 -3.50
N ASN A 55 -37.56 -24.35 -2.70
CA ASN A 55 -37.19 -24.44 -1.29
C ASN A 55 -35.71 -24.80 -1.11
N TYR A 56 -35.21 -25.68 -1.97
CA TYR A 56 -33.80 -26.05 -2.01
C TYR A 56 -32.91 -24.85 -2.38
N ALA A 57 -33.22 -24.17 -3.48
CA ALA A 57 -32.50 -23.01 -3.97
C ALA A 57 -32.53 -21.86 -2.93
N TYR A 58 -33.67 -21.59 -2.31
CA TYR A 58 -33.76 -20.58 -1.25
C TYR A 58 -32.80 -20.88 -0.09
N THR A 59 -32.81 -22.12 0.41
CA THR A 59 -31.94 -22.55 1.52
C THR A 59 -30.47 -22.48 1.14
N PHE A 60 -30.13 -22.94 -0.07
CA PHE A 60 -28.78 -22.96 -0.59
C PHE A 60 -28.21 -21.54 -0.76
N ILE A 61 -28.95 -20.67 -1.44
CA ILE A 61 -28.56 -19.27 -1.67
C ILE A 61 -28.41 -18.53 -0.35
N LYS A 62 -29.38 -18.68 0.57
CA LYS A 62 -29.31 -18.05 1.89
C LYS A 62 -28.09 -18.53 2.67
N GLY A 63 -27.79 -19.83 2.64
CA GLY A 63 -26.59 -20.39 3.25
C GLY A 63 -25.31 -19.79 2.67
N ARG A 64 -25.22 -19.68 1.34
CA ARG A 64 -24.06 -19.11 0.66
C ARG A 64 -23.83 -17.65 1.05
N LEU A 65 -24.89 -16.83 1.03
CA LEU A 65 -24.81 -15.42 1.43
C LEU A 65 -24.36 -15.25 2.90
N LEU A 66 -24.83 -16.11 3.80
CA LEU A 66 -24.39 -16.11 5.20
C LEU A 66 -22.91 -16.47 5.35
N THR A 67 -22.41 -17.43 4.57
CA THR A 67 -20.98 -17.80 4.57
C THR A 67 -20.12 -16.61 4.14
N GLU A 68 -20.48 -15.96 3.04
CA GLU A 68 -19.75 -14.79 2.53
C GLU A 68 -19.82 -13.61 3.50
N MET A 69 -20.98 -13.37 4.13
CA MET A 69 -21.12 -12.33 5.15
C MET A 69 -20.19 -12.58 6.36
N ASN A 70 -20.13 -13.83 6.85
CA ASN A 70 -19.22 -14.19 7.94
C ASN A 70 -17.74 -14.04 7.54
N GLN A 71 -17.41 -14.36 6.29
CA GLN A 71 -16.06 -14.17 5.76
C GLN A 71 -15.72 -12.69 5.65
N SER A 72 -16.60 -11.87 5.08
CA SER A 72 -16.43 -10.41 4.97
C SER A 72 -16.23 -9.78 6.34
N ASN A 73 -17.08 -10.10 7.33
CA ASN A 73 -16.96 -9.57 8.68
C ASN A 73 -15.62 -9.92 9.33
N ARG A 74 -15.13 -11.16 9.15
CA ARG A 74 -13.81 -11.57 9.65
C ARG A 74 -12.67 -10.80 8.98
N HIS A 75 -12.80 -10.45 7.70
CA HIS A 75 -11.81 -9.63 7.02
C HIS A 75 -11.85 -8.19 7.52
N THR A 76 -13.03 -7.61 7.73
CA THR A 76 -13.20 -6.27 8.30
C THR A 76 -12.69 -6.18 9.74
N ASP A 77 -12.94 -7.18 10.59
CA ASP A 77 -12.45 -7.20 11.97
C ASP A 77 -10.92 -7.32 12.05
N ARG A 78 -10.29 -8.00 11.08
CA ARG A 78 -8.83 -8.18 11.01
C ARG A 78 -8.12 -7.02 10.31
N ALA A 79 -8.78 -6.39 9.35
CA ALA A 79 -8.35 -5.14 8.79
C ALA A 79 -8.55 -4.08 9.87
N VAL A 80 -7.51 -3.84 10.67
CA VAL A 80 -7.44 -2.62 11.48
C VAL A 80 -7.67 -1.49 10.49
N ILE A 81 -8.86 -0.91 10.51
CA ILE A 81 -9.12 0.36 9.84
C ILE A 81 -8.28 1.33 10.63
N VAL A 82 -7.05 1.50 10.15
CA VAL A 82 -6.16 2.57 10.54
C VAL A 82 -6.92 3.84 10.15
N LYS A 83 -7.67 4.38 11.10
CA LYS A 83 -8.38 5.64 10.92
C LYS A 83 -7.37 6.67 10.43
N GLU A 84 -7.81 7.61 9.62
CA GLU A 84 -6.94 8.67 9.09
C GLU A 84 -6.17 9.39 10.21
N GLU A 85 -6.80 9.52 11.38
CA GLU A 85 -6.23 9.96 12.67
C GLU A 85 -4.92 9.23 13.05
N PHE A 86 -4.75 7.94 12.73
CA PHE A 86 -3.50 7.22 13.01
C PHE A 86 -2.33 7.74 12.18
N TRP A 87 -2.57 8.19 10.95
CA TRP A 87 -1.51 8.82 10.14
C TRP A 87 -1.09 10.18 10.71
N GLU A 88 -1.99 10.88 11.41
CA GLU A 88 -1.69 12.13 12.11
C GLU A 88 -0.82 11.92 13.36
N TYR A 89 -0.78 10.70 13.91
CA TYR A 89 0.00 10.34 15.11
C TYR A 89 1.35 9.67 14.81
N ILE A 90 1.65 9.37 13.54
CA ILE A 90 3.01 9.00 13.17
C ILE A 90 3.81 10.30 13.18
N GLU A 91 4.38 10.63 14.35
CA GLU A 91 5.47 11.60 14.41
C GLU A 91 6.56 11.11 13.45
N ASP A 92 6.87 11.92 12.45
CA ASP A 92 8.05 11.70 11.64
C ASP A 92 9.27 12.00 12.53
N GLU A 93 9.72 10.98 13.25
CA GLU A 93 10.90 10.98 14.12
C GLU A 93 12.18 11.39 13.33
N LEU A 94 12.09 11.53 12.00
CA LEU A 94 13.16 11.90 11.08
C LEU A 94 12.97 13.30 10.43
N SER A 95 11.89 14.03 10.66
CA SER A 95 11.60 15.25 9.86
C SER A 95 12.38 16.50 10.27
N PHE A 96 12.99 16.53 11.45
CA PHE A 96 13.80 17.67 11.87
C PHE A 96 14.99 17.21 12.71
N CYS A 97 16.18 17.16 12.10
CA CYS A 97 17.43 17.05 12.83
C CYS A 97 18.01 18.47 13.00
N PRO A 98 17.87 19.12 14.18
CA PRO A 98 18.28 20.52 14.37
C PRO A 98 19.77 20.76 14.13
N LEU A 99 20.57 19.69 14.18
CA LEU A 99 22.03 19.71 14.11
C LEU A 99 22.57 18.99 12.85
N GLU A 100 21.74 18.77 11.83
CA GLU A 100 22.15 18.03 10.63
C GLU A 100 23.39 18.66 9.95
N GLU A 101 23.42 19.99 9.86
CA GLU A 101 24.56 20.73 9.30
C GLU A 101 25.82 20.57 10.17
N ASP A 102 25.69 20.72 11.49
CA ASP A 102 26.81 20.59 12.42
C ASP A 102 27.39 19.18 12.41
N ILE A 103 26.53 18.15 12.35
CA ILE A 103 26.93 16.74 12.25
C ILE A 103 27.71 16.50 10.96
N LEU A 104 27.20 16.99 9.81
CA LEU A 104 27.90 16.87 8.53
C LEU A 104 29.24 17.61 8.54
N LEU A 105 29.31 18.79 9.14
CA LEU A 105 30.54 19.56 9.29
C LEU A 105 31.58 18.82 10.15
N ALA A 106 31.16 18.24 11.28
CA ALA A 106 32.04 17.45 12.14
C ALA A 106 32.66 16.26 11.38
N TYR A 107 31.85 15.54 10.58
CA TYR A 107 32.37 14.48 9.72
C TYR A 107 33.35 14.99 8.65
N CYS A 108 33.04 16.12 8.02
CA CYS A 108 33.94 16.72 7.01
C CYS A 108 35.28 17.12 7.64
N GLN A 109 35.26 17.68 8.85
CA GLN A 109 36.46 18.05 9.60
C GLN A 109 37.27 16.83 10.01
N ALA A 110 36.63 15.81 10.58
CA ALA A 110 37.28 14.55 10.94
C ALA A 110 37.91 13.84 9.73
N GLY A 111 37.26 13.91 8.56
CA GLY A 111 37.80 13.38 7.30
C GLY A 111 38.85 14.26 6.63
N GLY A 112 39.16 15.43 7.18
CA GLY A 112 40.13 16.38 6.62
C GLY A 112 39.74 16.89 5.22
N LEU A 113 38.44 17.08 4.94
CA LEU A 113 37.96 17.58 3.65
C LEU A 113 38.40 19.04 3.41
N THR A 114 38.63 19.39 2.15
CA THR A 114 38.85 20.80 1.76
C THR A 114 37.52 21.55 1.70
N GLU A 115 37.56 22.88 1.67
CA GLU A 115 36.36 23.71 1.58
C GLU A 115 35.43 23.30 0.41
N GLN A 116 35.99 23.05 -0.78
CA GLN A 116 35.18 22.65 -1.94
C GLN A 116 34.58 21.25 -1.79
N GLN A 117 35.26 20.35 -1.10
CA GLN A 117 34.78 19.00 -0.80
C GLN A 117 33.64 19.07 0.22
N THR A 118 33.79 19.90 1.27
CA THR A 118 32.75 20.17 2.27
C THR A 118 31.53 20.83 1.64
N LYS A 119 31.72 21.83 0.78
CA LYS A 119 30.63 22.45 0.00
C LYS A 119 29.85 21.42 -0.80
N TRP A 120 30.54 20.50 -1.49
CA TRP A 120 29.86 19.41 -2.21
C TRP A 120 29.00 18.54 -1.29
N VAL A 121 29.49 18.19 -0.09
CA VAL A 121 28.74 17.41 0.90
C VAL A 121 27.48 18.17 1.34
N LEU A 122 27.63 19.41 1.81
CA LEU A 122 26.50 20.21 2.29
C LEU A 122 25.46 20.45 1.18
N TYR A 123 25.89 20.86 -0.02
CA TYR A 123 24.96 21.08 -1.12
C TYR A 123 24.23 19.81 -1.56
N THR A 124 24.89 18.65 -1.54
CA THR A 124 24.28 17.39 -1.98
C THR A 124 23.35 16.83 -0.92
N PHE A 125 23.77 16.80 0.34
CA PHE A 125 23.08 16.06 1.40
C PHE A 125 22.13 16.94 2.22
N LEU A 126 22.47 18.20 2.47
CA LEU A 126 21.61 19.13 3.22
C LEU A 126 20.65 19.92 2.31
N LYS A 127 21.06 20.23 1.07
CA LYS A 127 20.26 21.06 0.13
C LYS A 127 19.74 20.29 -1.09
N SER A 128 20.09 19.02 -1.23
CA SER A 128 19.66 18.15 -2.34
C SER A 128 19.98 18.68 -3.75
N PHE A 129 21.01 19.51 -3.90
CA PHE A 129 21.40 20.06 -5.20
C PHE A 129 22.10 19.03 -6.08
N THR A 130 21.81 19.12 -7.38
CA THR A 130 22.46 18.34 -8.42
C THR A 130 23.84 18.90 -8.75
N VAL A 131 24.68 18.07 -9.38
CA VAL A 131 26.01 18.47 -9.87
C VAL A 131 25.93 19.69 -10.81
N LYS A 132 24.84 19.83 -11.58
CA LYS A 132 24.64 20.96 -12.49
C LYS A 132 24.36 22.26 -11.73
N GLU A 133 23.50 22.20 -10.72
CA GLU A 133 23.18 23.36 -9.89
C GLU A 133 24.38 23.82 -9.08
N ILE A 134 25.14 22.89 -8.49
CA ILE A 134 26.37 23.21 -7.76
C ILE A 134 27.40 23.89 -8.68
N ALA A 135 27.58 23.36 -9.89
CA ALA A 135 28.51 23.94 -10.86
C ALA A 135 28.11 25.36 -11.27
N ALA A 136 26.81 25.61 -11.47
CA ALA A 136 26.30 26.94 -11.78
C ALA A 136 26.45 27.92 -10.60
N MET A 137 26.15 27.50 -9.37
CA MET A 137 26.28 28.36 -8.18
C MET A 137 27.73 28.72 -7.88
N GLU A 138 28.63 27.75 -7.92
CA GLU A 138 30.05 27.95 -7.62
C GLU A 138 30.85 28.46 -8.82
N GLN A 139 30.21 28.66 -9.98
CA GLN A 139 30.84 29.12 -11.23
C GLN A 139 32.03 28.24 -11.65
N VAL A 140 31.86 26.92 -11.56
CA VAL A 140 32.89 25.93 -11.91
C VAL A 140 32.38 24.95 -12.97
N SER A 141 33.29 24.17 -13.56
CA SER A 141 32.88 23.11 -14.49
C SER A 141 32.21 21.93 -13.77
N LEU A 142 31.33 21.21 -14.49
CA LEU A 142 30.74 19.95 -14.00
C LEU A 142 31.81 18.93 -13.57
N SER A 143 32.96 18.93 -14.27
CA SER A 143 34.09 18.06 -13.97
C SER A 143 34.74 18.42 -12.63
N ALA A 144 34.83 19.71 -12.28
CA ALA A 144 35.34 20.14 -10.99
C ALA A 144 34.47 19.61 -9.83
N VAL A 145 33.15 19.75 -9.91
CA VAL A 145 32.22 19.23 -8.89
C VAL A 145 32.30 17.70 -8.80
N LYS A 146 32.41 16.99 -9.93
CA LYS A 146 32.64 15.53 -9.93
C LYS A 146 33.96 15.16 -9.25
N ASN A 147 35.01 15.96 -9.42
CA ASN A 147 36.29 15.76 -8.75
C ASN A 147 36.18 16.01 -7.24
N TRP A 148 35.45 17.05 -6.80
CA TRP A 148 35.17 17.29 -5.38
C TRP A 148 34.48 16.09 -4.74
N ARG A 149 33.44 15.55 -5.40
CA ARG A 149 32.75 14.31 -4.98
C ARG A 149 33.69 13.12 -4.85
N ALA A 150 34.49 12.85 -5.89
CA ALA A 150 35.40 11.71 -5.89
C ALA A 150 36.46 11.81 -4.77
N ALA A 151 37.04 13.00 -4.59
CA ALA A 151 38.03 13.27 -3.56
C ALA A 151 37.44 13.19 -2.15
N ALA A 152 36.26 13.76 -1.92
CA ALA A 152 35.54 13.68 -0.65
C ALA A 152 35.27 12.22 -0.25
N LYS A 153 34.72 11.41 -1.17
CA LYS A 153 34.47 9.97 -0.93
C LYS A 153 35.75 9.21 -0.58
N LYS A 154 36.86 9.51 -1.25
CA LYS A 154 38.16 8.88 -0.96
C LYS A 154 38.63 9.21 0.46
N LYS A 155 38.48 10.46 0.89
CA LYS A 155 38.83 10.90 2.25
C LYS A 155 37.94 10.26 3.31
N PHE A 156 36.62 10.23 3.11
CA PHE A 156 35.72 9.52 4.04
C PHE A 156 36.05 8.03 4.15
N LYS A 157 36.37 7.36 3.03
CA LYS A 157 36.79 5.96 3.06
C LYS A 157 38.05 5.77 3.91
N LYS A 158 39.06 6.61 3.71
CA LYS A 158 40.32 6.57 4.48
C LYS A 158 40.07 6.84 5.97
N ALA A 159 39.30 7.88 6.29
CA ALA A 159 39.02 8.26 7.67
C ALA A 159 38.23 7.17 8.43
N ARG A 160 37.36 6.43 7.74
CA ARG A 160 36.69 5.24 8.29
C ARG A 160 37.65 4.07 8.54
N GLU A 161 38.64 3.87 7.67
CA GLU A 161 39.67 2.83 7.85
C GLU A 161 40.63 3.16 9.02
N GLU A 162 40.83 4.45 9.29
CA GLU A 162 41.68 4.96 10.38
C GLU A 162 40.92 5.18 11.71
N ASN A 163 39.64 4.77 11.80
CA ASN A 163 38.73 5.02 12.94
C ASN A 163 38.69 6.49 13.39
N GLN A 164 38.87 7.43 12.45
CA GLN A 164 38.68 8.86 12.69
C GLN A 164 37.20 9.26 12.56
N ILE A 165 36.39 8.37 11.98
CA ILE A 165 34.96 8.52 11.79
C ILE A 165 34.31 7.17 12.13
N PHE A 166 33.67 7.13 13.30
CA PHE A 166 33.18 5.93 14.04
C PHE A 166 34.28 5.09 14.70
#